data_AF-A0A7S6YYF2-F1
#
_entry.id   AF-A0A7S6YYF2-F1
#
_cell.length_a   1.000
_cell.length_b   1.000
_cell.length_c   1.000
_cell.angle_alpha   90.00
_cell.angle_beta   90.00
_cell.angle_gamma   90.00
#
_symmetry.space_group_name_H-M   'P 1'
#
loop_
_entity.id
_entity.type
_entity.pdbx_description
1 polymer ?
#
loop_
_entity_poly.entity_id
_entity_poly.type
_entity_poly.pdbx_seq_one_letter_code
_entity_poly.pdbx_strand_id
1 'polypeptide(L)'
;MQRAWPSLNSLLLAPGVRTAVAGGVAALLVLQGVRLLWLVLTPIGPLGTAQAGAVATLDVSALRRDVFYRSASDANRDGIVLHGVRVGGTQAAAYLSGSDGRQGAYRVGDTVAPGLMVQAIAADHVLLRAGGSVRRIALSEASAAGAAPPAAATSATAPAIAPAAAQSNVATAADPTAATAVDPQQLLASAGLRASAEGGGFTLMPRGDGALLRQAGLAPGDVLTQINGRTLDAEHLRELQDELRDGQSATLTYRRDGQTHTMTLKRPQ
;
A
#
# COMPACT_ATOMS: atom_id res chain seq x y z
N MET A 1 30.11 -5.49 87.26
CA MET A 1 31.14 -6.43 86.75
C MET A 1 31.31 -6.18 85.25
N GLN A 2 32.14 -5.20 84.87
CA GLN A 2 32.44 -4.89 83.46
C GLN A 2 33.49 -5.89 82.96
N ARG A 3 33.13 -6.77 82.01
CA ARG A 3 34.09 -7.63 81.31
C ARG A 3 34.76 -6.79 80.21
N ALA A 4 36.00 -6.37 80.45
CA ALA A 4 36.83 -5.74 79.45
C ALA A 4 37.12 -6.75 78.32
N TRP A 5 36.73 -6.41 77.09
CA TRP A 5 37.08 -7.21 75.91
C TRP A 5 38.56 -6.99 75.57
N PRO A 6 39.34 -8.04 75.25
CA PRO A 6 40.69 -7.85 74.75
C PRO A 6 40.62 -7.11 73.41
N SER A 7 41.30 -5.97 73.32
CA SER A 7 41.39 -5.16 72.09
C SER A 7 41.97 -6.00 70.93
N LEU A 8 41.38 -5.92 69.74
CA LEU A 8 41.81 -6.64 68.52
C LEU A 8 43.32 -6.59 68.24
N ASN A 9 44.02 -5.55 68.69
CA ASN A 9 45.47 -5.43 68.57
C ASN A 9 46.25 -6.57 69.26
N SER A 10 45.77 -7.12 70.39
CA SER A 10 46.49 -8.18 71.10
C SER A 10 46.44 -9.53 70.38
N LEU A 11 45.37 -9.81 69.63
CA LEU A 11 45.27 -11.01 68.77
C LEU A 11 46.12 -10.88 67.50
N LEU A 12 46.34 -9.65 67.02
CA LEU A 12 47.21 -9.34 65.88
C LEU A 12 48.71 -9.27 66.22
N LEU A 13 49.09 -9.35 67.51
CA LEU A 13 50.49 -9.32 67.96
C LEU A 13 51.10 -10.72 68.21
N ALA A 14 50.31 -11.79 68.19
CA ALA A 14 50.85 -13.15 68.26
C ALA A 14 51.69 -13.43 66.99
N PRO A 15 52.97 -13.82 67.12
CA PRO A 15 53.87 -13.98 65.97
C PRO A 15 53.33 -14.98 64.94
N GLY A 16 52.60 -16.01 65.38
CA GLY A 16 51.97 -17.00 64.49
C GLY A 16 50.77 -16.47 63.69
N VAL A 17 50.01 -15.51 64.22
CA VAL A 17 48.87 -14.92 63.50
C VAL A 17 49.38 -13.93 62.44
N ARG A 18 50.43 -13.18 62.75
CA ARG A 18 51.08 -12.28 61.79
C ARG A 18 51.69 -13.02 60.60
N THR A 19 52.38 -14.14 60.84
CA THR A 19 52.96 -14.95 59.76
C THR A 19 51.88 -15.61 58.90
N ALA A 20 50.77 -16.06 59.50
CA ALA A 20 49.64 -16.60 58.75
C ALA A 20 48.95 -15.55 57.87
N VAL A 21 48.71 -14.34 58.41
CA VAL A 21 48.14 -13.22 57.63
C VAL A 21 49.10 -12.75 56.55
N ALA A 22 50.40 -12.61 56.85
CA ALA A 22 51.41 -12.25 55.86
C ALA A 22 51.51 -13.30 54.75
N GLY A 23 51.45 -14.59 55.08
CA GLY A 23 51.41 -15.67 54.10
C GLY A 23 50.16 -15.63 53.23
N GLY A 24 48.99 -15.36 53.82
CA GLY A 24 47.74 -15.20 53.07
C GLY A 24 47.77 -14.02 52.10
N VAL A 25 48.28 -12.86 52.54
CA VAL A 25 48.45 -11.68 51.68
C VAL A 25 49.46 -11.93 50.56
N ALA A 26 50.59 -12.58 50.87
CA ALA A 26 51.58 -12.95 49.86
C ALA A 26 51.00 -13.90 48.80
N ALA A 27 50.25 -14.91 49.21
CA ALA A 27 49.57 -15.83 48.28
C ALA A 27 48.55 -15.10 47.39
N LEU A 28 47.79 -14.16 47.97
CA LEU A 28 46.81 -13.37 47.24
C LEU A 28 47.49 -12.42 46.22
N LEU A 29 48.61 -11.81 46.58
CA LEU A 29 49.43 -10.99 45.69
C LEU A 29 50.01 -11.82 44.54
N VAL A 30 50.50 -13.03 44.80
CA VAL A 30 50.98 -13.93 43.75
C VAL A 30 49.85 -14.32 42.80
N LEU A 31 48.67 -14.65 43.33
CA LEU A 31 47.49 -14.97 42.51
C LEU A 31 47.05 -13.78 41.64
N GLN A 32 47.07 -12.57 42.20
CA GLN A 32 46.79 -11.35 41.44
C GLN A 32 47.85 -11.07 40.38
N GLY A 33 49.13 -11.28 40.69
CA GLY A 33 50.23 -11.13 39.74
C GLY A 33 50.10 -12.10 38.56
N VAL A 34 49.79 -13.37 38.82
CA VAL A 34 49.52 -14.37 37.77
C VAL A 34 48.30 -13.98 36.93
N ARG A 35 47.22 -13.49 37.56
CA ARG A 35 46.02 -13.03 36.84
C ARG A 35 46.33 -11.83 35.94
N LEU A 36 47.10 -10.86 36.42
CA LEU A 36 47.50 -9.68 35.64
C LEU A 36 48.44 -10.08 34.50
N LEU A 37 49.40 -10.96 34.75
CA LEU A 37 50.28 -11.50 33.73
C LEU A 37 49.48 -12.26 32.66
N TRP A 38 48.48 -13.03 33.06
CA TRP A 38 47.57 -13.71 32.14
C TRP A 38 46.81 -12.72 31.26
N LEU A 39 46.32 -11.62 31.83
CA LEU A 39 45.57 -10.58 31.11
C LEU A 39 46.42 -9.80 30.09
N VAL A 40 47.73 -9.66 30.36
CA VAL A 40 48.70 -9.05 29.43
C VAL A 40 49.11 -10.03 28.33
N LEU A 41 49.25 -11.31 28.65
CA LEU A 41 49.70 -12.33 27.69
C LEU A 41 48.56 -12.86 26.81
N THR A 42 47.31 -12.86 27.28
CA THR A 42 46.17 -13.11 26.40
C THR A 42 45.97 -11.89 25.52
N PRO A 43 46.29 -11.94 24.22
CA PRO A 43 45.99 -10.82 23.35
C PRO A 43 44.50 -10.57 23.46
N ILE A 44 44.13 -9.33 23.82
CA ILE A 44 42.82 -8.79 23.51
C ILE A 44 42.58 -9.10 22.03
N GLY A 45 41.76 -10.13 21.77
CA GLY A 45 41.33 -10.47 20.42
C GLY A 45 40.77 -9.21 19.76
N PRO A 46 40.80 -9.11 18.42
CA PRO A 46 40.49 -7.88 17.71
C PRO A 46 39.24 -7.22 18.30
N LEU A 47 39.44 -6.05 18.89
CA LEU A 47 38.36 -5.23 19.44
C LEU A 47 37.45 -4.88 18.27
N GLY A 48 36.38 -5.66 18.12
CA GLY A 48 35.49 -5.59 16.96
C GLY A 48 35.50 -6.89 16.15
N THR A 49 34.88 -7.93 16.68
CA THR A 49 33.82 -8.51 15.84
C THR A 49 32.77 -7.42 15.78
N ALA A 50 32.74 -6.65 14.70
CA ALA A 50 31.50 -6.03 14.30
C ALA A 50 30.51 -7.19 14.32
N GLN A 51 29.66 -7.24 15.34
CA GLN A 51 28.40 -7.94 15.20
C GLN A 51 27.89 -7.32 13.91
N ALA A 52 27.85 -8.09 12.82
CA ALA A 52 26.96 -7.77 11.74
C ALA A 52 25.60 -7.87 12.43
N GLY A 53 25.21 -6.80 13.12
CA GLY A 53 23.84 -6.52 13.41
C GLY A 53 23.25 -6.60 12.03
N ALA A 54 22.54 -7.70 11.79
CA ALA A 54 21.65 -7.79 10.67
C ALA A 54 21.00 -6.43 10.63
N VAL A 55 21.24 -5.68 9.55
CA VAL A 55 20.53 -4.44 9.34
C VAL A 55 19.10 -4.89 9.43
N ALA A 56 18.47 -4.64 10.57
CA ALA A 56 17.05 -4.82 10.72
C ALA A 56 16.56 -3.81 9.71
N THR A 57 16.25 -4.28 8.51
CA THR A 57 15.44 -3.53 7.56
C THR A 57 14.31 -3.08 8.43
N LEU A 58 14.31 -1.78 8.77
CA LEU A 58 13.27 -1.18 9.57
C LEU A 58 12.00 -1.60 8.87
N ASP A 59 11.28 -2.53 9.46
CA ASP A 59 10.05 -3.03 8.87
C ASP A 59 9.08 -1.88 9.01
N VAL A 60 9.04 -1.03 7.99
CA VAL A 60 8.17 0.15 7.94
C VAL A 60 6.70 -0.29 8.01
N SER A 61 6.42 -1.58 7.80
CA SER A 61 5.12 -2.22 8.08
C SER A 61 4.69 -2.12 9.54
N ALA A 62 5.62 -1.99 10.50
CA ALA A 62 5.31 -1.74 11.90
C ALA A 62 4.82 -0.31 12.14
N LEU A 63 5.33 0.69 11.39
CA LEU A 63 4.84 2.08 11.44
C LEU A 63 3.51 2.25 10.68
N ARG A 64 3.19 1.34 9.74
CA ARG A 64 1.90 1.27 9.05
C ARG A 64 0.78 0.66 9.91
N ARG A 65 1.14 -0.01 11.00
CA ARG A 65 0.18 -0.58 11.95
C ARG A 65 -0.30 0.53 12.89
N ASP A 66 -1.49 1.07 12.59
CA ASP A 66 -2.17 2.05 13.42
C ASP A 66 -2.30 1.54 14.86
N VAL A 67 -1.50 2.14 15.76
CA VAL A 67 -1.45 1.76 17.18
C VAL A 67 -2.71 2.20 17.92
N PHE A 68 -3.43 3.21 17.42
CA PHE A 68 -4.60 3.77 18.08
C PHE A 68 -5.85 2.90 17.93
N TYR A 69 -5.89 2.03 16.90
CA TYR A 69 -7.04 1.17 16.61
C TYR A 69 -6.69 -0.33 16.51
N ARG A 70 -5.70 -0.78 17.28
CA ARG A 70 -5.18 -2.17 17.33
C ARG A 70 -6.24 -3.26 17.63
N SER A 71 -7.48 -2.88 17.95
CA SER A 71 -8.59 -3.77 18.32
C SER A 71 -9.75 -3.81 17.31
N ALA A 72 -9.67 -3.08 16.20
CA ALA A 72 -10.64 -3.22 15.12
C ALA A 72 -10.31 -4.52 14.37
N SER A 73 -10.86 -5.64 14.83
CA SER A 73 -10.67 -6.96 14.22
C SER A 73 -10.89 -6.87 12.71
N ASP A 74 -9.81 -7.07 11.94
CA ASP A 74 -9.70 -6.94 10.48
C ASP A 74 -10.58 -7.91 9.67
N ALA A 75 -11.56 -8.54 10.32
CA ALA A 75 -12.30 -9.62 9.71
C ALA A 75 -13.55 -9.05 9.05
N ASN A 76 -13.58 -9.06 7.72
CA ASN A 76 -14.77 -8.93 6.89
C ASN A 76 -15.74 -10.14 7.09
N ARG A 77 -16.21 -10.38 8.32
CA ARG A 77 -17.12 -11.47 8.73
C ARG A 77 -18.61 -11.19 8.55
N ASP A 78 -19.02 -9.93 8.33
CA ASP A 78 -20.45 -9.55 8.31
C ASP A 78 -21.01 -9.54 6.89
N GLY A 79 -20.23 -10.01 5.91
CA GLY A 79 -20.56 -9.89 4.50
C GLY A 79 -20.59 -8.43 4.01
N ILE A 80 -20.01 -7.49 4.78
CA ILE A 80 -19.96 -6.08 4.40
C ILE A 80 -18.67 -5.77 3.64
N VAL A 81 -18.81 -5.45 2.35
CA VAL A 81 -17.67 -5.14 1.48
C VAL A 81 -17.64 -3.64 1.22
N LEU A 82 -16.46 -3.03 1.40
CA LEU A 82 -16.20 -1.63 1.04
C LEU A 82 -15.68 -1.59 -0.41
N HIS A 83 -16.46 -0.97 -1.30
CA HIS A 83 -16.17 -0.87 -2.74
C HIS A 83 -15.44 0.41 -3.11
N GLY A 84 -15.60 1.47 -2.32
CA GLY A 84 -14.99 2.76 -2.62
C GLY A 84 -15.20 3.78 -1.52
N VAL A 85 -14.33 4.78 -1.50
CA VAL A 85 -14.47 5.96 -0.66
C VAL A 85 -14.37 7.20 -1.53
N ARG A 86 -15.37 8.08 -1.46
CA ARG A 86 -15.29 9.42 -2.03
C ARG A 86 -14.78 10.38 -0.97
N VAL A 87 -13.61 10.95 -1.21
CA VAL A 87 -13.02 11.98 -0.34
C VAL A 87 -13.50 13.35 -0.83
N GLY A 88 -14.12 14.14 0.06
CA GLY A 88 -14.75 15.41 -0.35
C GLY A 88 -15.16 16.29 0.82
N GLY A 89 -14.34 16.37 1.87
CA GLY A 89 -14.65 17.15 3.08
C GLY A 89 -15.99 16.74 3.69
N THR A 90 -16.97 17.65 3.68
CA THR A 90 -18.34 17.41 4.17
C THR A 90 -19.17 16.46 3.30
N GLN A 91 -18.71 16.14 2.09
CA GLN A 91 -19.35 15.19 1.17
C GLN A 91 -18.67 13.81 1.13
N ALA A 92 -17.85 13.51 2.13
CA ALA A 92 -17.22 12.20 2.27
C ALA A 92 -18.29 11.10 2.36
N ALA A 93 -18.16 10.08 1.52
CA ALA A 93 -19.10 8.97 1.46
C ALA A 93 -18.35 7.66 1.22
N ALA A 94 -18.80 6.60 1.87
CA ALA A 94 -18.33 5.25 1.67
C ALA A 94 -19.36 4.44 0.91
N TYR A 95 -18.91 3.67 -0.08
CA TYR A 95 -19.76 2.77 -0.85
C TYR A 95 -19.64 1.36 -0.26
N LEU A 96 -20.65 0.92 0.47
CA LEU A 96 -20.67 -0.38 1.13
C LEU A 96 -21.75 -1.27 0.51
N SER A 97 -21.47 -2.56 0.38
CA SER A 97 -22.51 -3.58 0.17
C SER A 97 -22.77 -4.34 1.46
N GLY A 98 -24.03 -4.50 1.84
CA GLY A 98 -24.42 -5.39 2.92
C GLY A 98 -24.35 -6.87 2.52
N SER A 99 -24.56 -7.77 3.49
CA SER A 99 -24.69 -9.21 3.25
C SER A 99 -25.91 -9.59 2.39
N ASP A 100 -26.87 -8.68 2.26
CA ASP A 100 -28.02 -8.75 1.37
C ASP A 100 -27.67 -8.44 -0.10
N GLY A 101 -26.42 -8.09 -0.39
CA GLY A 101 -25.93 -7.75 -1.72
C GLY A 101 -26.35 -6.36 -2.20
N ARG A 102 -27.05 -5.57 -1.38
CA ARG A 102 -27.45 -4.21 -1.75
C ARG A 102 -26.28 -3.27 -1.53
N GLN A 103 -25.91 -2.52 -2.57
CA GLN A 103 -24.89 -1.47 -2.50
C GLN A 103 -25.54 -0.12 -2.21
N GLY A 104 -24.92 0.65 -1.31
CA GLY A 104 -25.36 1.99 -0.95
C GLY A 104 -24.20 2.92 -0.62
N ALA A 105 -24.44 4.22 -0.73
CA ALA A 105 -23.52 5.26 -0.29
C ALA A 105 -23.92 5.72 1.12
N TYR A 106 -22.98 5.63 2.06
CA TYR A 106 -23.20 5.93 3.47
C TYR A 106 -22.22 6.99 3.95
N ARG A 107 -22.71 7.92 4.75
CA ARG A 107 -21.95 8.98 5.41
C ARG A 107 -21.70 8.64 6.87
N VAL A 108 -20.81 9.40 7.51
CA VAL A 108 -20.59 9.29 8.95
C VAL A 108 -21.90 9.55 9.69
N GLY A 109 -22.31 8.60 10.54
CA GLY A 109 -23.58 8.59 11.26
C GLY A 109 -24.68 7.73 10.61
N ASP A 110 -24.54 7.34 9.35
CA ASP A 110 -25.55 6.53 8.66
C ASP A 110 -25.52 5.08 9.14
N THR A 111 -26.71 4.45 9.16
CA THR A 111 -26.87 3.03 9.50
C THR A 111 -26.76 2.19 8.24
N VAL A 112 -25.77 1.29 8.19
CA VAL A 112 -25.52 0.40 7.05
C VAL A 112 -26.38 -0.85 7.13
N ALA A 113 -26.54 -1.40 8.34
CA ALA A 113 -27.34 -2.58 8.66
C ALA A 113 -27.86 -2.47 10.11
N PRO A 114 -28.83 -3.30 10.55
CA PRO A 114 -29.35 -3.23 11.90
C PRO A 114 -28.25 -3.29 12.97
N GLY A 115 -28.04 -2.20 13.70
CA GLY A 115 -27.01 -2.08 14.74
C GLY A 115 -25.60 -1.75 14.24
N LEU A 116 -25.39 -1.56 12.93
CA LEU A 116 -24.13 -1.17 12.30
C LEU A 116 -24.21 0.25 11.74
N MET A 117 -23.43 1.18 12.31
CA MET A 117 -23.39 2.58 11.89
C MET A 117 -21.99 3.04 11.49
N VAL A 118 -21.88 3.95 10.53
CA VAL A 118 -20.59 4.51 10.12
C VAL A 118 -20.07 5.46 11.18
N GLN A 119 -18.94 5.13 11.79
CA GLN A 119 -18.27 5.97 12.79
C GLN A 119 -17.26 6.93 12.16
N ALA A 120 -16.49 6.46 11.17
CA ALA A 120 -15.51 7.28 10.47
C ALA A 120 -15.23 6.72 9.08
N ILE A 121 -14.88 7.60 8.15
CA ILE A 121 -14.51 7.26 6.77
C ILE A 121 -13.07 7.73 6.57
N ALA A 122 -12.15 6.80 6.34
CA ALA A 122 -10.76 7.06 5.99
C ALA A 122 -10.53 6.78 4.49
N ALA A 123 -9.35 7.12 3.97
CA ALA A 123 -9.06 7.00 2.54
C ALA A 123 -9.07 5.55 2.02
N ASP A 124 -8.65 4.60 2.85
CA ASP A 124 -8.47 3.18 2.51
C ASP A 124 -9.42 2.24 3.28
N HIS A 125 -10.14 2.76 4.28
CA HIS A 125 -10.97 1.95 5.15
C HIS A 125 -12.12 2.74 5.78
N VAL A 126 -13.13 2.02 6.26
CA VAL A 126 -14.28 2.60 6.97
C VAL A 126 -14.40 1.94 8.33
N LEU A 127 -14.62 2.75 9.36
CA LEU A 127 -14.89 2.28 10.71
C LEU A 127 -16.40 2.22 10.93
N LEU A 128 -16.91 1.01 11.18
CA LEU A 128 -18.30 0.76 11.54
C LEU A 128 -18.39 0.49 13.05
N ARG A 129 -19.41 1.04 13.71
CA ARG A 129 -19.73 0.69 15.09
C ARG A 129 -20.87 -0.33 15.11
N ALA A 130 -20.62 -1.46 15.75
CA ALA A 130 -21.60 -2.51 16.03
C ALA A 130 -21.95 -2.48 17.52
N GLY A 131 -23.01 -1.75 17.90
CA GLY A 131 -23.34 -1.51 19.31
C GLY A 131 -22.21 -0.79 20.07
N GLY A 132 -21.35 -1.54 20.77
CA GLY A 132 -20.22 -1.04 21.56
C GLY A 132 -18.83 -1.32 20.98
N SER A 133 -18.70 -2.12 19.91
CA SER A 133 -17.41 -2.43 19.28
C SER A 133 -17.21 -1.64 18.00
N VAL A 134 -15.96 -1.24 17.72
CA VAL A 134 -15.57 -0.58 16.47
C VAL A 134 -14.87 -1.59 15.58
N ARG A 135 -15.26 -1.61 14.31
CA ARG A 135 -14.77 -2.55 13.32
C ARG A 135 -14.26 -1.82 12.09
N ARG A 136 -13.13 -2.29 11.57
CA ARG A 136 -12.51 -1.76 10.36
C ARG A 136 -12.90 -2.62 9.18
N ILE A 137 -13.46 -1.99 8.16
CA ILE A 137 -13.69 -2.59 6.84
C ILE A 137 -12.68 -1.96 5.89
N ALA A 138 -11.71 -2.75 5.45
CA ALA A 138 -10.73 -2.33 4.47
C ALA A 138 -11.37 -2.26 3.07
N LEU A 139 -10.90 -1.33 2.24
CA LEU A 139 -11.29 -1.22 0.84
C LEU A 139 -10.90 -2.52 0.12
N SER A 140 -11.86 -3.20 -0.48
CA SER A 140 -11.56 -4.46 -1.17
C SER A 140 -10.84 -4.18 -2.47
N GLU A 141 -9.51 -4.27 -2.48
CA GLU A 141 -8.69 -4.35 -3.69
C GLU A 141 -8.91 -5.68 -4.45
N ALA A 142 -9.65 -6.61 -3.84
CA ALA A 142 -9.87 -7.97 -4.32
C ALA A 142 -10.73 -8.10 -5.59
N SER A 143 -11.31 -7.01 -6.13
CA SER A 143 -11.82 -7.04 -7.52
C SER A 143 -10.77 -6.70 -8.57
N ALA A 144 -9.57 -6.25 -8.18
CA ALA A 144 -8.39 -6.11 -9.04
C ALA A 144 -7.37 -7.24 -8.83
N ALA A 145 -7.45 -8.01 -7.74
CA ALA A 145 -6.58 -9.17 -7.46
C ALA A 145 -7.03 -10.49 -8.12
N GLY A 146 -8.01 -10.44 -9.02
CA GLY A 146 -8.45 -11.56 -9.86
C GLY A 146 -7.75 -11.61 -11.22
N ALA A 147 -6.45 -11.35 -11.29
CA ALA A 147 -5.64 -11.60 -12.48
C ALA A 147 -4.18 -11.84 -12.07
N ALA A 148 -3.95 -12.91 -11.30
CA ALA A 148 -2.63 -13.54 -11.31
C ALA A 148 -2.38 -14.05 -12.74
N PRO A 149 -1.22 -13.77 -13.36
CA PRO A 149 -0.93 -14.27 -14.70
C PRO A 149 -0.87 -15.80 -14.66
N PRO A 150 -1.67 -16.52 -15.48
CA PRO A 150 -1.50 -17.96 -15.57
C PRO A 150 -0.15 -18.25 -16.21
N ALA A 151 0.64 -19.08 -15.52
CA ALA A 151 1.83 -19.70 -16.07
C ALA A 151 1.48 -20.40 -17.38
N ALA A 152 2.37 -20.27 -18.36
CA ALA A 152 2.27 -20.87 -19.67
C ALA A 152 2.01 -22.39 -19.57
N ALA A 153 0.88 -22.83 -20.13
CA ALA A 153 0.67 -24.21 -20.53
C ALA A 153 0.31 -24.23 -22.01
N THR A 154 1.25 -24.75 -22.80
CA THR A 154 1.06 -25.23 -24.17
C THR A 154 -0.14 -26.17 -24.27
N SER A 155 -1.09 -25.87 -25.16
CA SER A 155 -1.85 -26.86 -25.96
C SER A 155 -2.60 -26.17 -27.10
N ALA A 156 -2.30 -26.61 -28.32
CA ALA A 156 -3.01 -26.26 -29.54
C ALA A 156 -4.34 -27.03 -29.64
N THR A 157 -5.38 -26.38 -30.19
CA THR A 157 -6.38 -26.92 -31.14
C THR A 157 -7.63 -26.02 -31.12
N ALA A 158 -7.95 -25.42 -32.27
CA ALA A 158 -9.27 -24.87 -32.55
C ALA A 158 -10.27 -26.01 -32.82
N PRO A 159 -11.58 -25.85 -32.51
CA PRO A 159 -12.48 -25.29 -33.53
C PRO A 159 -13.59 -24.36 -32.99
N ALA A 160 -14.29 -23.69 -33.92
CA ALA A 160 -15.53 -22.92 -33.76
C ALA A 160 -16.59 -23.69 -32.92
N ILE A 161 -17.61 -23.13 -32.25
CA ILE A 161 -18.73 -22.25 -32.69
C ILE A 161 -19.44 -21.75 -31.39
N ALA A 162 -20.01 -20.53 -31.37
CA ALA A 162 -20.85 -19.98 -30.27
C ALA A 162 -22.23 -20.71 -30.15
N PRO A 163 -23.08 -20.59 -29.09
CA PRO A 163 -23.57 -19.33 -28.47
C PRO A 163 -23.94 -19.34 -26.95
N ALA A 164 -24.38 -18.16 -26.44
CA ALA A 164 -25.10 -17.87 -25.18
C ALA A 164 -24.34 -17.93 -23.83
N ALA A 165 -24.63 -17.19 -22.76
CA ALA A 165 -25.21 -15.87 -22.43
C ALA A 165 -25.39 -15.87 -20.89
N ALA A 166 -24.89 -14.85 -20.18
CA ALA A 166 -25.33 -14.45 -18.82
C ALA A 166 -24.62 -13.12 -18.43
N GLN A 167 -25.02 -11.98 -19.01
CA GLN A 167 -25.98 -11.01 -18.48
C GLN A 167 -25.59 -10.35 -17.14
N SER A 168 -24.98 -9.18 -17.31
CA SER A 168 -24.98 -8.04 -16.39
C SER A 168 -26.39 -7.55 -16.09
N ASN A 169 -26.58 -7.04 -14.87
CA ASN A 169 -27.70 -6.18 -14.52
C ASN A 169 -27.24 -4.71 -14.47
N VAL A 170 -27.97 -3.87 -15.22
CA VAL A 170 -28.16 -2.40 -15.16
C VAL A 170 -26.96 -1.49 -15.51
N ALA A 171 -27.04 -0.49 -16.40
CA ALA A 171 -28.07 0.01 -17.31
C ALA A 171 -27.40 0.81 -18.43
N THR A 172 -27.90 0.63 -19.65
CA THR A 172 -27.75 1.38 -20.91
C THR A 172 -26.74 2.55 -20.97
N ALA A 173 -25.64 2.33 -21.67
CA ALA A 173 -25.00 3.34 -22.51
C ALA A 173 -24.58 2.67 -23.83
N ALA A 174 -24.81 3.38 -24.93
CA ALA A 174 -24.73 2.94 -26.31
C ALA A 174 -23.44 2.17 -26.67
N ASP A 175 -23.57 1.28 -27.66
CA ASP A 175 -22.47 0.72 -28.46
C ASP A 175 -21.25 1.66 -28.56
N PRO A 176 -20.05 1.24 -28.13
CA PRO A 176 -18.81 1.88 -28.55
C PRO A 176 -18.04 1.02 -29.57
N THR A 177 -18.72 0.12 -30.29
CA THR A 177 -18.08 -0.73 -31.32
C THR A 177 -18.05 -0.09 -32.70
N ALA A 178 -18.33 1.21 -32.81
CA ALA A 178 -17.98 1.98 -33.98
C ALA A 178 -16.53 2.46 -33.80
N ALA A 179 -15.58 1.66 -34.28
CA ALA A 179 -14.20 2.12 -34.43
C ALA A 179 -14.24 3.41 -35.26
N THR A 180 -13.96 4.53 -34.62
CA THR A 180 -14.09 5.83 -35.26
C THR A 180 -12.85 6.02 -36.14
N ALA A 181 -13.06 6.26 -37.43
CA ALA A 181 -12.00 6.40 -38.44
C ALA A 181 -11.30 7.76 -38.33
N VAL A 182 -10.66 8.00 -37.18
CA VAL A 182 -9.84 9.18 -36.91
C VAL A 182 -8.47 8.68 -36.51
N ASP A 183 -7.42 9.21 -37.16
CA ASP A 183 -6.05 8.87 -36.83
C ASP A 183 -5.74 9.34 -35.39
N PRO A 184 -5.41 8.42 -34.47
CA PRO A 184 -5.10 8.77 -33.10
C PRO A 184 -3.94 9.78 -32.99
N GLN A 185 -2.97 9.74 -33.90
CA GLN A 185 -1.83 10.67 -33.88
C GLN A 185 -2.26 12.09 -34.27
N GLN A 186 -3.14 12.23 -35.25
CA GLN A 186 -3.69 13.54 -35.65
C GLN A 186 -4.62 14.11 -34.58
N LEU A 187 -5.35 13.25 -33.88
CA LEU A 187 -6.15 13.65 -32.72
C LEU A 187 -5.25 14.22 -31.61
N LEU A 188 -4.16 13.53 -31.24
CA LEU A 188 -3.20 14.00 -30.25
C LEU A 188 -2.48 15.29 -30.67
N ALA A 189 -2.21 15.49 -31.96
CA ALA A 189 -1.61 16.72 -32.46
C ALA A 189 -2.59 17.92 -32.44
N SER A 190 -3.88 17.66 -32.68
CA SER A 190 -4.95 18.67 -32.67
C SER A 190 -5.58 18.90 -31.29
N ALA A 191 -5.24 18.07 -30.31
CA ALA A 191 -5.65 18.22 -28.91
C ALA A 191 -4.46 18.61 -28.02
N GLY A 192 -4.58 19.67 -27.25
CA GLY A 192 -3.70 19.92 -26.13
C GLY A 192 -4.03 18.97 -24.97
N LEU A 193 -3.01 18.34 -24.38
CA LEU A 193 -3.14 17.63 -23.11
C LEU A 193 -2.62 18.51 -21.99
N ARG A 194 -3.46 18.74 -20.97
CA ARG A 194 -3.07 19.42 -19.73
C ARG A 194 -3.19 18.44 -18.58
N ALA A 195 -2.22 18.40 -17.67
CA ALA A 195 -2.32 17.58 -16.47
C ALA A 195 -3.62 17.93 -15.72
N SER A 196 -4.41 16.90 -15.38
CA SER A 196 -5.67 17.10 -14.65
C SER A 196 -5.39 17.59 -13.23
N ALA A 197 -6.11 18.62 -12.79
CA ALA A 197 -6.01 19.14 -11.42
C ALA A 197 -6.48 18.13 -10.35
N GLU A 198 -7.29 17.15 -10.76
CA GLU A 198 -7.80 16.06 -9.92
C GLU A 198 -6.81 14.89 -9.78
N GLY A 199 -5.70 14.92 -10.53
CA GLY A 199 -4.74 13.82 -10.61
C GLY A 199 -5.22 12.64 -11.47
N GLY A 200 -4.29 11.76 -11.85
CA GLY A 200 -4.59 10.49 -12.54
C GLY A 200 -5.07 10.61 -13.99
N GLY A 201 -4.61 11.62 -14.73
CA GLY A 201 -4.90 11.74 -16.16
C GLY A 201 -4.64 13.13 -16.75
N PHE A 202 -5.07 13.31 -17.99
CA PHE A 202 -4.89 14.55 -18.75
C PHE A 202 -6.21 15.08 -19.30
N THR A 203 -6.50 16.35 -19.03
CA THR A 203 -7.62 17.07 -19.62
C THR A 203 -7.34 17.39 -21.08
N LEU A 204 -8.26 16.99 -21.95
CA LEU A 204 -8.26 17.28 -23.38
C LEU A 204 -8.75 18.71 -23.62
N MET A 205 -7.94 19.50 -24.31
CA MET A 205 -8.26 20.85 -24.75
C MET A 205 -8.15 20.92 -26.27
N PRO A 206 -9.16 21.41 -27.01
CA PRO A 206 -9.06 21.55 -28.45
C PRO A 206 -7.98 22.58 -28.82
N ARG A 207 -7.16 22.26 -29.82
CA ARG A 207 -6.23 23.20 -30.44
C ARG A 207 -6.84 23.63 -31.79
N GLY A 208 -7.18 24.90 -31.92
CA GLY A 208 -7.91 25.41 -33.08
C GLY A 208 -9.43 25.22 -32.97
N ASP A 209 -10.08 24.75 -34.03
CA ASP A 209 -11.53 24.62 -34.17
C ASP A 209 -12.12 23.31 -33.59
N GLY A 210 -11.25 22.39 -33.15
CA GLY A 210 -11.64 21.17 -32.43
C GLY A 210 -12.52 20.21 -33.25
N ALA A 211 -12.54 20.33 -34.58
CA ALA A 211 -13.34 19.47 -35.46
C ALA A 211 -12.94 17.99 -35.34
N LEU A 212 -11.64 17.69 -35.29
CA LEU A 212 -11.13 16.33 -35.13
C LEU A 212 -11.53 15.71 -33.79
N LEU A 213 -11.53 16.50 -32.71
CA LEU A 213 -11.99 16.05 -31.38
C LEU A 213 -13.44 15.61 -31.42
N ARG A 214 -14.31 16.44 -32.01
CA ARG A 214 -15.74 16.16 -32.16
C ARG A 214 -16.01 15.01 -33.11
N GLN A 215 -15.24 14.89 -34.20
CA GLN A 215 -15.32 13.77 -35.13
C GLN A 215 -14.94 12.46 -34.45
N ALA A 216 -14.02 12.50 -33.49
CA ALA A 216 -13.70 11.40 -32.60
C ALA A 216 -14.70 11.25 -31.43
N GLY A 217 -15.78 12.02 -31.34
CA GLY A 217 -16.73 11.92 -30.22
C GLY A 217 -16.21 12.41 -28.85
N LEU A 218 -15.03 13.02 -28.82
CA LEU A 218 -14.44 13.63 -27.63
C LEU A 218 -14.88 15.09 -27.48
N ALA A 219 -15.00 15.52 -26.24
CA ALA A 219 -15.42 16.86 -25.86
C ALA A 219 -14.27 17.61 -25.16
N PRO A 220 -14.22 18.95 -25.31
CA PRO A 220 -13.34 19.78 -24.50
C PRO A 220 -13.61 19.57 -23.01
N GLY A 221 -12.57 19.32 -22.22
CA GLY A 221 -12.70 19.07 -20.78
C GLY A 221 -12.76 17.59 -20.38
N ASP A 222 -12.85 16.67 -21.35
CA ASP A 222 -12.72 15.24 -21.07
C ASP A 222 -11.36 14.94 -20.42
N VAL A 223 -11.33 14.09 -19.38
CA VAL A 223 -10.09 13.68 -18.73
C VAL A 223 -9.69 12.30 -19.23
N LEU A 224 -8.63 12.24 -20.02
CA LEU A 224 -8.05 11.00 -20.51
C LEU A 224 -7.31 10.29 -19.37
N THR A 225 -7.73 9.07 -19.03
CA THR A 225 -7.17 8.30 -17.91
C THR A 225 -6.35 7.11 -18.39
N GLN A 226 -6.68 6.52 -19.55
CA GLN A 226 -5.94 5.39 -20.11
C GLN A 226 -5.89 5.42 -21.64
N ILE A 227 -4.84 4.84 -22.21
CA ILE A 227 -4.75 4.50 -23.63
C ILE A 227 -4.23 3.06 -23.74
N ASN A 228 -4.87 2.24 -24.56
CA ASN A 228 -4.60 0.81 -24.73
C ASN A 228 -4.58 0.02 -23.40
N GLY A 229 -5.39 0.46 -22.42
CA GLY A 229 -5.44 -0.14 -21.08
C GLY A 229 -4.29 0.25 -20.14
N ARG A 230 -3.36 1.12 -20.57
CA ARG A 230 -2.30 1.68 -19.72
C ARG A 230 -2.73 3.02 -19.14
N THR A 231 -2.50 3.23 -17.85
CA THR A 231 -2.77 4.51 -17.17
C THR A 231 -1.89 5.62 -17.73
N LEU A 232 -2.50 6.79 -17.96
CA LEU A 232 -1.76 7.98 -18.36
C LEU A 232 -1.18 8.68 -17.15
N ASP A 233 0.12 8.49 -16.95
CA ASP A 233 0.92 9.25 -15.99
C ASP A 233 1.86 10.24 -16.71
N ALA A 234 2.22 11.33 -16.02
CA ALA A 234 3.08 12.39 -16.57
C ALA A 234 4.47 11.89 -17.03
N GLU A 235 4.93 10.79 -16.44
CA GLU A 235 6.25 10.19 -16.68
C GLU A 235 6.28 9.34 -17.95
N HIS A 236 5.16 8.71 -18.32
CA HIS A 236 5.07 7.73 -19.42
C HIS A 236 4.39 8.30 -20.68
N LEU A 237 4.07 9.61 -20.69
CA LEU A 237 3.37 10.25 -21.80
C LEU A 237 4.15 10.20 -23.13
N ARG A 238 5.49 10.23 -23.10
CA ARG A 238 6.32 10.16 -24.31
C ARG A 238 6.30 8.78 -24.96
N GLU A 239 6.48 7.73 -24.18
CA GLU A 239 6.45 6.35 -24.66
C GLU A 239 5.09 5.99 -25.27
N LEU A 240 4.02 6.52 -24.68
CA LEU A 240 2.67 6.33 -25.20
C LEU A 240 2.44 7.07 -26.53
N GLN A 241 2.98 8.28 -26.69
CA GLN A 241 2.94 9.01 -27.96
C GLN A 241 3.64 8.24 -29.08
N ASP A 242 4.78 7.61 -28.78
CA ASP A 242 5.50 6.78 -29.75
C ASP A 242 4.71 5.52 -30.13
N GLU A 243 4.06 4.86 -29.16
CA GLU A 243 3.20 3.69 -29.40
C GLU A 243 1.96 4.02 -30.23
N LEU A 244 1.35 5.19 -29.99
CA LEU A 244 0.23 5.72 -30.79
C LEU A 244 0.65 6.10 -32.21
N ARG A 245 1.92 6.50 -32.41
CA ARG A 245 2.50 6.79 -33.72
C ARG A 245 2.61 5.55 -34.59
N ASP A 246 3.12 4.48 -33.99
CA ASP A 246 3.40 3.22 -34.68
C ASP A 246 2.16 2.31 -34.78
N GLY A 247 1.20 2.47 -33.87
CA GLY A 247 -0.06 1.73 -33.84
C GLY A 247 -1.06 2.11 -34.94
N GLN A 248 -1.83 1.12 -35.43
CA GLN A 248 -2.93 1.33 -36.40
C GLN A 248 -4.28 1.64 -35.74
N SER A 249 -4.40 1.37 -34.44
CA SER A 249 -5.60 1.59 -33.63
C SER A 249 -5.21 1.90 -32.19
N ALA A 250 -6.02 2.71 -31.51
CA ALA A 250 -5.84 3.04 -30.11
C ALA A 250 -7.16 3.01 -29.37
N THR A 251 -7.19 2.37 -28.20
CA THR A 251 -8.35 2.37 -27.31
C THR A 251 -8.13 3.43 -26.23
N LEU A 252 -8.99 4.43 -26.15
CA LEU A 252 -8.93 5.51 -25.18
C LEU A 252 -9.99 5.32 -24.11
N THR A 253 -9.57 5.44 -22.85
CA THR A 253 -10.46 5.55 -21.71
C THR A 253 -10.44 6.99 -21.21
N TYR A 254 -11.61 7.62 -21.15
CA TYR A 254 -11.76 9.01 -20.73
C TYR A 254 -12.90 9.17 -19.73
N ARG A 255 -12.85 10.23 -18.94
CA ARG A 255 -13.87 10.59 -17.96
C ARG A 255 -14.59 11.87 -18.40
N ARG A 256 -15.92 11.80 -18.48
CA ARG A 256 -16.81 12.93 -18.75
C ARG A 256 -17.88 12.96 -17.67
N ASP A 257 -18.08 14.11 -17.04
CA ASP A 257 -19.07 14.29 -15.95
C ASP A 257 -18.95 13.28 -14.80
N GLY A 258 -17.73 12.78 -14.54
CA GLY A 258 -17.45 11.77 -13.52
C GLY A 258 -17.72 10.31 -13.96
N GLN A 259 -18.23 10.09 -15.18
CA GLN A 259 -18.43 8.77 -15.77
C GLN A 259 -17.25 8.38 -16.68
N THR A 260 -16.84 7.11 -16.60
CA THR A 260 -15.77 6.56 -17.44
C THR A 260 -16.37 6.03 -18.74
N HIS A 261 -15.80 6.45 -19.86
CA HIS A 261 -16.13 6.03 -21.21
C HIS A 261 -14.91 5.43 -21.90
N THR A 262 -15.15 4.44 -22.74
CA THR A 262 -14.11 3.80 -23.55
C THR A 262 -14.45 3.92 -25.02
N MET A 263 -13.46 4.22 -25.85
CA MET A 263 -13.63 4.36 -27.29
C MET A 263 -12.41 3.85 -28.03
N THR A 264 -12.62 3.23 -29.19
CA THR A 264 -11.53 2.80 -30.07
C THR A 264 -11.42 3.70 -31.30
N LEU A 265 -10.25 4.28 -31.49
CA LEU A 265 -9.85 5.00 -32.70
C LEU A 265 -9.09 4.07 -33.62
N LYS A 266 -9.32 4.19 -34.92
CA LYS A 266 -8.59 3.44 -35.94
C LYS A 266 -8.18 4.39 -37.05
N ARG A 267 -6.95 4.21 -37.56
CA ARG A 267 -6.48 4.97 -38.72
C ARG A 267 -7.38 4.67 -39.93
N PRO A 268 -7.87 5.68 -40.67
CA PRO A 268 -8.58 5.48 -41.92
C PRO A 268 -7.69 4.70 -42.91
N GLN A 269 -8.26 3.71 -43.59
CA GLN A 269 -7.57 2.88 -44.59
C GLN A 269 -7.36 3.65 -45.90
#